data_AF-A0A0B7FKX4-F1
#
_entry.id   AF-A0A0B7FKX4-F1
#
_cell.length_a   1.000
_cell.length_b   1.000
_cell.length_c   1.000
_cell.angle_alpha   90.00
_cell.angle_beta   90.00
_cell.angle_gamma   90.00
#
_symmetry.space_group_name_H-M   'P 1'
#
loop_
_entity.id
_entity.type
_entity.pdbx_description
1 polymer ?
#
loop_
_entity_poly.entity_id
_entity_poly.type
_entity_poly.pdbx_seq_one_letter_code
_entity_poly.pdbx_strand_id
1 'polypeptide(L)'
;MKVGSFDSMCSSAALVVCPLLGEYGLEPDCYSRNVMLGSYVLFQPAVLFVHLLALGMTGIMILHIRSKYTAVGRKEILTFFYLYSIVELLAIFLDTQIIPTANNAYPWIAAIYTGLVAATYCCLLLNGFIGFQFAEDGTPLSIWGLRGACFAMWGLTFFISICTFQGFAGFSPNQPIGLWVLHFIWPVVCVVIYVVAQLVLVMRTLQDRWPLGDIVLGTAAFVVAQVILFGFGNTICTAVKHYIDGLFFYSLCVLLGVMMVYKYWDSITGDDLEFSVGSKAGMWEIKDEPPAFGVNKYVDNSPSMRSAPSPNGGARQSLFPDQGDARTHSLIGGVSGQNAYVGSGYVGGGAH
;
A
#
# COMPACT_ATOMS: atom_id res chain seq x y z
N MET A 1 -19.16 -29.70 -5.01
CA MET A 1 -17.75 -29.51 -4.65
C MET A 1 -17.36 -30.60 -3.66
N LYS A 2 -16.37 -31.43 -3.96
CA LYS A 2 -15.85 -32.43 -3.01
C LYS A 2 -14.70 -31.79 -2.22
N VAL A 3 -14.79 -31.79 -0.90
CA VAL A 3 -13.75 -31.20 -0.03
C VAL A 3 -12.42 -31.91 -0.29
N GLY A 4 -11.35 -31.14 -0.53
CA GLY A 4 -9.99 -31.66 -0.76
C GLY A 4 -9.71 -32.17 -2.17
N SER A 5 -10.61 -31.99 -3.14
CA SER A 5 -10.38 -32.28 -4.55
C SER A 5 -10.45 -31.00 -5.40
N PHE A 6 -9.61 -30.95 -6.44
CA PHE A 6 -9.57 -29.86 -7.42
C PHE A 6 -10.39 -30.18 -8.68
N ASP A 7 -10.91 -31.39 -8.85
CA ASP A 7 -11.50 -31.86 -10.12
C ASP A 7 -12.60 -30.92 -10.62
N SER A 8 -13.57 -30.58 -9.76
CA SER A 8 -14.68 -29.68 -10.15
C SER A 8 -14.26 -28.21 -10.32
N MET A 9 -13.15 -27.80 -9.69
CA MET A 9 -12.65 -26.41 -9.78
C MET A 9 -11.86 -26.23 -11.06
N CYS A 10 -10.97 -27.17 -11.34
CA CYS A 10 -10.15 -27.20 -12.53
C CYS A 10 -10.98 -27.43 -13.79
N SER A 11 -12.08 -28.18 -13.72
CA SER A 11 -13.00 -28.33 -14.86
C SER A 11 -13.73 -27.02 -15.22
N SER A 12 -13.91 -26.12 -14.23
CA SER A 12 -14.63 -24.85 -14.41
C SER A 12 -13.73 -23.68 -14.81
N ALA A 13 -12.44 -23.73 -14.45
CA ALA A 13 -11.49 -22.66 -14.69
C ALA A 13 -10.05 -23.17 -14.83
N ALA A 14 -9.29 -22.52 -15.73
CA ALA A 14 -7.88 -22.83 -15.97
C ALA A 14 -6.95 -22.25 -14.87
N LEU A 15 -7.01 -22.78 -13.65
CA LEU A 15 -6.13 -22.31 -12.57
C LEU A 15 -4.68 -22.77 -12.81
N VAL A 16 -3.71 -21.93 -12.47
CA VAL A 16 -2.26 -22.19 -12.57
C VAL A 16 -1.83 -23.55 -11.98
N VAL A 17 -2.50 -23.99 -10.90
CA VAL A 17 -2.18 -25.24 -10.21
C VAL A 17 -2.74 -26.50 -10.88
N CYS A 18 -3.78 -26.38 -11.72
CA CYS A 18 -4.51 -27.52 -12.27
C CYS A 18 -3.64 -28.48 -13.12
N PRO A 19 -2.74 -28.00 -13.99
CA PRO A 19 -1.90 -28.91 -14.79
C PRO A 19 -0.93 -29.77 -13.96
N LEU A 20 -0.70 -29.42 -12.69
CA LEU A 20 0.22 -30.10 -11.78
C LEU A 20 -0.48 -31.09 -10.83
N LEU A 21 -1.80 -31.20 -10.93
CA LEU A 21 -2.62 -32.02 -10.04
C LEU A 21 -3.22 -33.19 -10.81
N GLY A 22 -3.50 -34.29 -10.10
CA GLY A 22 -3.95 -35.54 -10.69
C GLY A 22 -2.84 -36.34 -11.37
N GLU A 23 -3.21 -37.50 -11.91
CA GLU A 23 -2.26 -38.46 -12.50
C GLU A 23 -1.73 -38.03 -13.87
N TYR A 24 -2.55 -37.29 -14.63
CA TYR A 24 -2.23 -36.82 -15.98
C TYR A 24 -2.33 -35.29 -16.15
N GLY A 25 -2.53 -34.53 -15.06
CA GLY A 25 -2.86 -33.10 -15.09
C GLY A 25 -4.37 -32.86 -15.25
N LEU A 26 -4.92 -31.90 -14.51
CA LEU A 26 -6.32 -31.49 -14.64
C LEU A 26 -6.44 -30.36 -15.67
N GLU A 27 -7.40 -30.48 -16.58
CA GLU A 27 -7.70 -29.49 -17.61
C GLU A 27 -9.11 -28.90 -17.48
N PRO A 28 -9.33 -27.65 -17.93
CA PRO A 28 -10.65 -27.02 -17.94
C PRO A 28 -11.50 -27.49 -19.12
N ASP A 29 -12.81 -27.64 -18.90
CA ASP A 29 -13.76 -28.00 -19.96
C ASP A 29 -13.89 -26.90 -21.02
N CYS A 30 -13.70 -25.64 -20.60
CA CYS A 30 -13.84 -24.47 -21.45
C CYS A 30 -12.81 -23.38 -21.09
N TYR A 31 -12.07 -22.91 -22.08
CA TYR A 31 -11.11 -21.80 -21.95
C TYR A 31 -11.19 -20.86 -23.17
N SER A 32 -10.67 -19.64 -23.02
CA SER A 32 -10.58 -18.67 -24.13
C SER A 32 -9.64 -19.16 -25.23
N ARG A 33 -9.99 -18.89 -26.49
CA ARG A 33 -9.16 -19.25 -27.65
C ARG A 33 -7.74 -18.72 -27.54
N ASN A 34 -6.81 -19.57 -27.94
CA ASN A 34 -5.40 -19.23 -28.02
C ASN A 34 -5.10 -18.46 -29.31
N VAL A 35 -4.11 -17.59 -29.26
CA VAL A 35 -3.63 -16.84 -30.42
C VAL A 35 -2.21 -17.28 -30.75
N MET A 36 -1.94 -17.56 -32.03
CA MET A 36 -0.60 -17.89 -32.48
C MET A 36 0.16 -16.60 -32.83
N LEU A 37 1.25 -16.34 -32.13
CA LEU A 37 2.20 -15.26 -32.38
C LEU A 37 3.47 -15.86 -32.99
N GLY A 38 3.47 -16.01 -34.32
CA GLY A 38 4.56 -16.68 -35.02
C GLY A 38 4.70 -18.14 -34.61
N SER A 39 5.79 -18.48 -33.91
CA SER A 39 6.06 -19.83 -33.40
C SER A 39 5.54 -20.10 -31.98
N TYR A 40 5.00 -19.09 -31.29
CA TYR A 40 4.52 -19.22 -29.91
C TYR A 40 2.98 -19.21 -29.86
N VAL A 41 2.41 -20.12 -29.08
CA VAL A 41 0.97 -20.15 -28.80
C VAL A 41 0.75 -19.39 -27.49
N LEU A 42 0.02 -18.28 -27.57
CA LEU A 42 -0.35 -17.49 -26.40
C LEU A 42 -1.69 -17.98 -25.87
N PHE A 43 -1.67 -18.53 -24.66
CA PHE A 43 -2.87 -19.01 -23.97
C PHE A 43 -3.65 -17.81 -23.41
N GLN A 44 -4.99 -17.83 -23.54
CA GLN A 44 -5.91 -16.86 -22.92
C GLN A 44 -5.49 -15.35 -23.02
N PRO A 45 -5.36 -14.78 -24.25
CA PRO A 45 -5.00 -13.37 -24.44
C PRO A 45 -5.95 -12.37 -23.75
N ALA A 46 -7.23 -12.74 -23.57
CA ALA A 46 -8.20 -11.88 -22.92
C ALA A 46 -7.81 -11.61 -21.45
N VAL A 47 -7.37 -12.65 -20.73
CA VAL A 47 -6.97 -12.56 -19.31
C VAL A 47 -5.67 -11.77 -19.17
N LEU A 48 -4.73 -11.94 -20.11
CA LEU A 48 -3.51 -11.13 -20.19
C LEU A 48 -3.79 -9.62 -20.19
N PHE A 49 -4.79 -9.18 -20.96
CA PHE A 49 -5.15 -7.77 -21.01
C PHE A 49 -5.61 -7.24 -19.63
N VAL A 50 -6.34 -8.07 -18.87
CA VAL A 50 -6.78 -7.71 -17.52
C VAL A 50 -5.60 -7.60 -16.56
N HIS A 51 -4.63 -8.52 -16.62
CA HIS A 51 -3.42 -8.43 -15.79
C HIS A 51 -2.60 -7.17 -16.10
N LEU A 52 -2.47 -6.79 -17.37
CA LEU A 52 -1.79 -5.54 -17.75
C LEU A 52 -2.53 -4.31 -17.21
N LEU A 53 -3.86 -4.31 -17.28
CA LEU A 53 -4.69 -3.27 -16.71
C LEU A 53 -4.54 -3.22 -15.17
N ALA A 54 -4.54 -4.38 -14.51
CA ALA A 54 -4.35 -4.50 -13.07
C ALA A 54 -2.99 -3.95 -12.62
N LEU A 55 -1.91 -4.23 -13.36
CA LEU A 55 -0.59 -3.67 -13.11
C LEU A 55 -0.56 -2.15 -13.30
N GLY A 56 -1.16 -1.64 -14.38
CA GLY A 56 -1.26 -0.20 -14.63
C GLY A 56 -2.01 0.52 -13.50
N MET A 57 -3.17 0.01 -13.12
CA MET A 57 -3.97 0.57 -12.01
C MET A 57 -3.24 0.48 -10.67
N THR A 58 -2.57 -0.64 -10.38
CA THR A 58 -1.77 -0.80 -9.17
C THR A 58 -0.60 0.17 -9.12
N GLY A 59 0.07 0.41 -10.25
CA GLY A 59 1.10 1.43 -10.37
C GLY A 59 0.59 2.83 -10.03
N ILE A 60 -0.56 3.22 -10.56
CA ILE A 60 -1.21 4.52 -10.25
C ILE A 60 -1.56 4.62 -8.75
N MET A 61 -2.12 3.56 -8.15
CA MET A 61 -2.42 3.54 -6.71
C MET A 61 -1.16 3.68 -5.86
N ILE A 62 -0.08 2.97 -6.18
CA ILE A 62 1.21 3.09 -5.48
C ILE A 62 1.74 4.52 -5.55
N LEU A 63 1.66 5.18 -6.71
CA LEU A 63 2.10 6.57 -6.86
C LEU A 63 1.28 7.52 -5.97
N HIS A 64 -0.04 7.38 -5.92
CA HIS A 64 -0.90 8.19 -5.04
C HIS A 64 -0.60 7.95 -3.55
N ILE A 65 -0.43 6.69 -3.12
CA ILE A 65 -0.10 6.38 -1.72
C ILE A 65 1.24 7.02 -1.32
N ARG A 66 2.23 6.96 -2.22
CA ARG A 66 3.56 7.56 -1.97
C ARG A 66 3.54 9.09 -1.95
N SER A 67 2.56 9.72 -2.59
CA SER A 67 2.40 11.17 -2.57
C SER A 67 1.91 11.72 -1.22
N LYS A 68 1.29 10.89 -0.37
CA LYS A 68 0.85 11.28 0.98
C LYS A 68 2.00 11.19 1.99
N TYR A 69 2.28 12.27 2.73
CA TYR A 69 3.41 12.34 3.66
C TYR A 69 3.09 11.88 5.10
N THR A 70 1.84 12.05 5.56
CA THR A 70 1.42 11.87 6.97
C THR A 70 0.31 10.81 7.18
N ALA A 71 0.03 9.97 6.17
CA ALA A 71 -1.04 8.98 6.26
C ALA A 71 -0.70 7.77 7.13
N VAL A 72 -1.66 7.34 7.95
CA VAL A 72 -1.60 6.13 8.78
C VAL A 72 -1.61 4.85 7.91
N GLY A 73 -0.79 3.86 8.26
CA GLY A 73 -0.69 2.56 7.61
C GLY A 73 0.01 2.59 6.25
N ARG A 74 0.65 3.72 5.90
CA ARG A 74 1.14 3.96 4.53
C ARG A 74 2.18 2.94 4.08
N LYS A 75 3.12 2.54 4.95
CA LYS A 75 4.21 1.61 4.54
C LYS A 75 3.71 0.17 4.46
N GLU A 76 2.73 -0.15 5.29
CA GLU A 76 2.09 -1.44 5.45
C GLU A 76 1.16 -1.73 4.26
N ILE A 77 0.31 -0.77 3.88
CA ILE A 77 -0.57 -0.93 2.70
C ILE A 77 0.24 -0.94 1.40
N LEU A 78 1.35 -0.19 1.34
CA LEU A 78 2.27 -0.28 0.20
C LEU A 78 2.85 -1.69 0.04
N THR A 79 3.09 -2.40 1.15
CA THR A 79 3.57 -3.80 1.10
C THR A 79 2.53 -4.71 0.45
N PHE A 80 1.24 -4.49 0.72
CA PHE A 80 0.15 -5.21 0.05
C PHE A 80 0.13 -4.96 -1.47
N PHE A 81 0.20 -3.70 -1.92
CA PHE A 81 0.21 -3.39 -3.35
C PHE A 81 1.47 -3.87 -4.08
N TYR A 82 2.63 -3.89 -3.41
CA TYR A 82 3.83 -4.49 -3.99
C TYR A 82 3.70 -6.00 -4.16
N LEU A 83 3.16 -6.72 -3.16
CA LEU A 83 2.89 -8.15 -3.28
C LEU A 83 1.89 -8.43 -4.40
N TYR A 84 0.79 -7.67 -4.45
CA TYR A 84 -0.20 -7.78 -5.52
C TYR A 84 0.43 -7.56 -6.91
N SER A 85 1.28 -6.54 -7.06
CA SER A 85 2.00 -6.28 -8.32
C SER A 85 2.88 -7.46 -8.75
N ILE A 86 3.59 -8.10 -7.80
CA ILE A 86 4.44 -9.26 -8.10
C ILE A 86 3.58 -10.47 -8.48
N VAL A 87 2.45 -10.69 -7.80
CA VAL A 87 1.49 -11.75 -8.13
C VAL A 87 0.95 -11.58 -9.55
N GLU A 88 0.52 -10.38 -9.91
CA GLU A 88 -0.01 -10.07 -11.25
C GLU A 88 1.07 -10.22 -12.34
N LEU A 89 2.32 -9.82 -12.06
CA LEU A 89 3.44 -10.06 -12.98
C LEU A 89 3.69 -11.55 -13.21
N LEU A 90 3.64 -12.37 -12.17
CA LEU A 90 3.81 -13.82 -12.29
C LEU A 90 2.59 -14.48 -12.97
N ALA A 91 1.38 -14.00 -12.70
CA ALA A 91 0.15 -14.47 -13.33
C ALA A 91 0.24 -14.34 -14.86
N ILE A 92 0.78 -13.21 -15.37
CA ILE A 92 1.02 -13.03 -16.81
C ILE A 92 1.82 -14.20 -17.40
N PHE A 93 2.91 -14.63 -16.77
CA PHE A 93 3.75 -15.70 -17.31
C PHE A 93 3.10 -17.09 -17.23
N LEU A 94 2.31 -17.33 -16.18
CA LEU A 94 1.70 -18.63 -15.89
C LEU A 94 0.38 -18.82 -16.65
N ASP A 95 -0.52 -17.84 -16.61
CA ASP A 95 -1.82 -17.89 -17.27
C ASP A 95 -1.69 -17.79 -18.79
N THR A 96 -0.69 -17.08 -19.33
CA THR A 96 -0.48 -17.08 -20.80
C THR A 96 0.32 -18.26 -21.33
N GLN A 97 0.80 -19.13 -20.43
CA GLN A 97 1.68 -20.26 -20.72
C GLN A 97 2.94 -19.86 -21.52
N ILE A 98 3.44 -18.62 -21.35
CA ILE A 98 4.77 -18.22 -21.83
C ILE A 98 5.83 -19.18 -21.26
N ILE A 99 5.62 -19.62 -20.02
CA ILE A 99 6.33 -20.75 -19.43
C ILE A 99 5.46 -22.00 -19.67
N PRO A 100 5.86 -22.91 -20.56
CA PRO A 100 5.06 -24.09 -20.85
C PRO A 100 4.95 -24.99 -19.62
N THR A 101 3.80 -25.62 -19.42
CA THR A 101 3.56 -26.58 -18.34
C THR A 101 4.50 -27.78 -18.38
N ALA A 102 4.98 -28.15 -19.58
CA ALA A 102 5.96 -29.21 -19.79
C ALA A 102 7.39 -28.86 -19.32
N ASN A 103 7.68 -27.59 -19.01
CA ASN A 103 8.99 -27.19 -18.54
C ASN A 103 9.16 -27.56 -17.05
N ASN A 104 10.30 -28.15 -16.71
CA ASN A 104 10.68 -28.48 -15.33
C ASN A 104 10.69 -27.26 -14.37
N ALA A 105 10.78 -26.04 -14.91
CA ALA A 105 10.68 -24.81 -14.13
C ALA A 105 9.24 -24.48 -13.69
N TYR A 106 8.22 -24.98 -14.39
CA TYR A 106 6.82 -24.61 -14.15
C TYR A 106 6.34 -24.93 -12.71
N PRO A 107 6.59 -26.13 -12.14
CA PRO A 107 6.16 -26.45 -10.77
C PRO A 107 6.75 -25.52 -9.71
N TRP A 108 8.00 -25.09 -9.89
CA TRP A 108 8.68 -24.17 -8.97
C TRP A 108 8.08 -22.78 -9.02
N ILE A 109 7.82 -22.27 -10.23
CA ILE A 109 7.25 -20.93 -10.41
C ILE A 109 5.78 -20.90 -9.97
N ALA A 110 5.01 -21.96 -10.25
CA ALA A 110 3.66 -22.13 -9.74
C ALA A 110 3.62 -22.20 -8.20
N ALA A 111 4.59 -22.86 -7.56
CA ALA A 111 4.73 -22.87 -6.11
C ALA A 111 5.04 -21.47 -5.54
N ILE A 112 5.93 -20.70 -6.19
CA ILE A 112 6.23 -19.32 -5.79
C ILE A 112 4.98 -18.45 -5.91
N TYR A 113 4.26 -18.54 -7.03
CA TYR A 113 3.03 -17.80 -7.29
C TYR A 113 1.96 -18.11 -6.24
N THR A 114 1.67 -19.39 -6.00
CA THR A 114 0.66 -19.80 -4.99
C THR A 114 1.02 -19.31 -3.58
N GLY A 115 2.31 -19.34 -3.22
CA GLY A 115 2.77 -18.78 -1.96
C GLY A 115 2.60 -17.26 -1.87
N LEU A 116 2.86 -16.53 -2.96
CA LEU A 116 2.70 -15.08 -2.98
C LEU A 116 1.23 -14.66 -2.91
N VAL A 117 0.33 -15.44 -3.53
CA VAL A 117 -1.12 -15.24 -3.39
C VAL A 117 -1.53 -15.39 -1.92
N ALA A 118 -1.13 -16.48 -1.25
CA ALA A 118 -1.43 -16.68 0.17
C ALA A 118 -0.85 -15.59 1.09
N ALA A 119 0.37 -15.13 0.79
CA ALA A 119 1.02 -14.02 1.50
C ALA A 119 0.30 -12.69 1.26
N THR A 120 -0.26 -12.45 0.08
CA THR A 120 -1.04 -11.24 -0.23
C THR A 120 -2.31 -11.17 0.62
N TYR A 121 -3.03 -12.29 0.77
CA TYR A 121 -4.19 -12.37 1.67
C TYR A 121 -3.80 -12.25 3.15
N CYS A 122 -2.65 -12.80 3.56
CA CYS A 122 -2.09 -12.56 4.90
C CYS A 122 -1.81 -11.07 5.14
N CYS A 123 -1.20 -10.41 4.16
CA CYS A 123 -0.92 -8.98 4.20
C CYS A 123 -2.21 -8.16 4.32
N LEU A 124 -3.24 -8.51 3.55
CA LEU A 124 -4.56 -7.87 3.65
C LEU A 124 -5.14 -7.99 5.06
N LEU A 125 -5.14 -9.20 5.63
CA LEU A 125 -5.63 -9.46 6.99
C LEU A 125 -4.89 -8.61 8.03
N LEU A 126 -3.55 -8.56 7.95
CA LEU A 126 -2.75 -7.79 8.91
C LEU A 126 -2.96 -6.28 8.77
N ASN A 127 -3.11 -5.78 7.53
CA ASN A 127 -3.53 -4.40 7.30
C ASN A 127 -4.90 -4.10 7.91
N GLY A 128 -5.77 -5.11 8.02
CA GLY A 128 -7.04 -5.05 8.76
C GLY A 128 -6.91 -4.62 10.22
N PHE A 129 -5.83 -5.01 10.88
CA PHE A 129 -5.61 -4.75 12.31
C PHE A 129 -4.89 -3.44 12.60
N ILE A 130 -4.27 -2.80 11.60
CA ILE A 130 -3.50 -1.56 11.78
C ILE A 130 -4.40 -0.42 12.27
N GLY A 131 -5.64 -0.35 11.76
CA GLY A 131 -6.60 0.68 12.18
C GLY A 131 -7.02 0.59 13.66
N PHE A 132 -6.77 -0.54 14.33
CA PHE A 132 -6.99 -0.71 15.77
C PHE A 132 -5.78 -0.29 16.62
N GLN A 133 -4.68 0.12 16.00
CA GLN A 133 -3.46 0.57 16.67
C GLN A 133 -2.85 -0.47 17.64
N PHE A 134 -3.04 -1.78 17.37
CA PHE A 134 -2.40 -2.84 18.16
C PHE A 134 -0.87 -2.76 18.16
N ALA A 135 -0.30 -2.33 17.04
CA ALA A 135 1.09 -1.90 16.92
C ALA A 135 1.08 -0.46 16.43
N GLU A 136 1.95 0.38 17.01
CA GLU A 136 2.10 1.75 16.58
C GLU A 136 2.55 1.76 15.11
N ASP A 137 1.74 2.41 14.28
CA ASP A 137 1.92 2.46 12.83
C ASP A 137 3.26 3.09 12.44
N GLY A 138 3.90 2.56 11.40
CA GLY A 138 5.21 3.05 10.94
C GLY A 138 6.39 2.68 11.85
N THR A 139 6.15 2.04 13.01
CA THR A 139 7.26 1.51 13.82
C THR A 139 7.98 0.39 13.08
N PRO A 140 9.30 0.21 13.30
CA PRO A 140 10.04 -0.92 12.74
C PRO A 140 9.41 -2.27 13.10
N LEU A 141 8.80 -2.38 14.28
CA LEU A 141 8.10 -3.58 14.73
C LEU A 141 6.89 -3.89 13.85
N SER A 142 6.03 -2.90 13.58
CA SER A 142 4.87 -3.05 12.68
C SER A 142 5.30 -3.53 11.28
N ILE A 143 6.26 -2.85 10.68
CA ILE A 143 6.70 -3.11 9.30
C ILE A 143 7.39 -4.47 9.18
N TRP A 144 8.34 -4.78 10.07
CA TRP A 144 9.04 -6.07 10.03
C TRP A 144 8.17 -7.23 10.49
N GLY A 145 7.23 -7.00 11.42
CA GLY A 145 6.22 -7.98 11.80
C GLY A 145 5.33 -8.35 10.62
N LEU A 146 4.79 -7.35 9.91
CA LEU A 146 4.00 -7.54 8.69
C LEU A 146 4.78 -8.34 7.63
N ARG A 147 6.01 -7.90 7.32
CA ARG A 147 6.86 -8.55 6.30
C ARG A 147 7.25 -9.96 6.71
N GLY A 148 7.59 -10.17 7.98
CA GLY A 148 7.95 -11.48 8.53
C GLY A 148 6.77 -12.45 8.45
N ALA A 149 5.56 -12.01 8.81
CA ALA A 149 4.36 -12.83 8.70
C ALA A 149 4.02 -13.17 7.23
N CYS A 150 4.13 -12.20 6.32
CA CYS A 150 3.94 -12.45 4.89
C CYS A 150 4.98 -13.43 4.35
N PHE A 151 6.26 -13.30 4.74
CA PHE A 151 7.33 -14.20 4.33
C PHE A 151 7.14 -15.61 4.90
N ALA A 152 6.70 -15.73 6.16
CA ALA A 152 6.39 -17.03 6.77
C ALA A 152 5.24 -17.73 6.05
N MET A 153 4.15 -16.99 5.72
CA MET A 153 3.02 -17.54 4.95
C MET A 153 3.41 -17.90 3.53
N TRP A 154 4.25 -17.09 2.88
CA TRP A 154 4.83 -17.40 1.58
C TRP A 154 5.64 -18.70 1.62
N GLY A 155 6.56 -18.82 2.57
CA GLY A 155 7.43 -19.99 2.71
C GLY A 155 6.66 -21.27 3.05
N LEU A 156 5.68 -21.19 3.95
CA LEU A 156 4.80 -22.31 4.32
C LEU A 156 4.03 -22.82 3.09
N THR A 157 3.39 -21.91 2.36
CA THR A 157 2.57 -22.27 1.20
C THR A 157 3.45 -22.76 0.05
N PHE A 158 4.59 -22.11 -0.19
CA PHE A 158 5.58 -22.56 -1.18
C PHE A 158 6.03 -24.00 -0.92
N PHE A 159 6.37 -24.31 0.35
CA PHE A 159 6.79 -25.66 0.74
C PHE A 159 5.68 -26.69 0.54
N ILE A 160 4.44 -26.38 0.96
CA ILE A 160 3.30 -27.29 0.77
C ILE A 160 3.00 -27.49 -0.72
N SER A 161 3.02 -26.43 -1.52
CA SER A 161 2.80 -26.51 -2.97
C SER A 161 3.84 -27.39 -3.65
N ILE A 162 5.14 -27.16 -3.41
CA ILE A 162 6.19 -27.94 -4.09
C ILE A 162 6.20 -29.42 -3.65
N CYS A 163 5.99 -29.69 -2.35
CA CYS A 163 5.86 -31.06 -1.86
C CYS A 163 4.64 -31.75 -2.48
N THR A 164 3.53 -31.03 -2.68
CA THR A 164 2.33 -31.55 -3.34
C THR A 164 2.61 -31.87 -4.81
N PHE A 165 3.23 -30.97 -5.56
CA PHE A 165 3.50 -31.17 -6.99
C PHE A 165 4.52 -32.30 -7.25
N GLN A 166 5.52 -32.44 -6.39
CA GLN A 166 6.56 -33.47 -6.55
C GLN A 166 6.22 -34.80 -5.86
N GLY A 167 5.09 -34.89 -5.15
CA GLY A 167 4.72 -36.11 -4.41
C GLY A 167 5.68 -36.43 -3.25
N PHE A 168 6.27 -35.40 -2.63
CA PHE A 168 7.28 -35.54 -1.59
C PHE A 168 6.69 -35.30 -0.19
N ALA A 169 7.33 -35.82 0.86
CA ALA A 169 6.95 -35.63 2.27
C ALA A 169 5.51 -36.07 2.64
N GLY A 170 4.97 -37.11 1.97
CA GLY A 170 3.63 -37.65 2.24
C GLY A 170 2.50 -36.86 1.58
N PHE A 171 2.81 -35.80 0.82
CA PHE A 171 1.85 -35.12 -0.04
C PHE A 171 1.79 -35.82 -1.40
N SER A 172 0.62 -35.82 -2.02
CA SER A 172 0.41 -36.42 -3.34
C SER A 172 -0.39 -35.46 -4.23
N PRO A 173 -0.05 -35.34 -5.53
CA PRO A 173 -0.85 -34.59 -6.50
C PRO A 173 -2.29 -35.08 -6.62
N ASN A 174 -2.56 -36.34 -6.25
CA ASN A 174 -3.89 -36.96 -6.33
C ASN A 174 -4.78 -36.63 -5.11
N GLN A 175 -4.18 -36.22 -3.98
CA GLN A 175 -4.90 -35.84 -2.77
C GLN A 175 -4.32 -34.54 -2.18
N PRO A 176 -4.42 -33.41 -2.91
CA PRO A 176 -3.78 -32.15 -2.56
C PRO A 176 -4.55 -31.37 -1.48
N ILE A 177 -4.87 -32.00 -0.34
CA ILE A 177 -5.71 -31.40 0.71
C ILE A 177 -5.07 -30.12 1.28
N GLY A 178 -3.76 -30.15 1.55
CA GLY A 178 -3.04 -28.99 2.09
C GLY A 178 -3.09 -27.78 1.14
N LEU A 179 -2.85 -28.02 -0.16
CA LEU A 179 -2.95 -26.99 -1.19
C LEU A 179 -4.39 -26.48 -1.32
N TRP A 180 -5.39 -27.36 -1.24
CA TRP A 180 -6.81 -26.99 -1.30
C TRP A 180 -7.19 -26.01 -0.17
N VAL A 181 -6.76 -26.29 1.06
CA VAL A 181 -7.02 -25.40 2.21
C VAL A 181 -6.37 -24.04 2.01
N LEU A 182 -5.10 -24.01 1.57
CA LEU A 182 -4.37 -22.75 1.38
C LEU A 182 -4.87 -21.94 0.17
N HIS A 183 -5.41 -22.60 -0.85
CA HIS A 183 -5.88 -21.93 -2.05
C HIS A 183 -7.31 -21.40 -1.92
N PHE A 184 -8.19 -22.09 -1.19
CA PHE A 184 -9.61 -21.71 -1.09
C PHE A 184 -10.00 -21.20 0.30
N ILE A 185 -9.68 -21.94 1.36
CA ILE A 185 -10.14 -21.61 2.72
C ILE A 185 -9.36 -20.42 3.27
N TRP A 186 -8.04 -20.41 3.14
CA TRP A 186 -7.20 -19.34 3.67
C TRP A 186 -7.58 -17.94 3.15
N PRO A 187 -7.71 -17.71 1.82
CA PRO A 187 -8.16 -16.42 1.30
C PRO A 187 -9.52 -15.98 1.84
N VAL A 188 -10.50 -16.89 1.90
CA VAL A 188 -11.85 -16.59 2.40
C VAL A 188 -11.80 -16.18 3.87
N VAL A 189 -11.05 -16.93 4.70
CA VAL A 189 -10.87 -16.59 6.12
C VAL A 189 -10.22 -15.21 6.28
N CYS A 190 -9.16 -14.93 5.51
CA CYS A 190 -8.50 -13.63 5.53
C CYS A 190 -9.43 -12.48 5.17
N VAL A 191 -10.20 -12.61 4.08
CA VAL A 191 -11.14 -11.59 3.63
C VAL A 191 -12.27 -11.39 4.65
N VAL A 192 -12.85 -12.46 5.19
CA VAL A 192 -13.94 -12.34 6.18
C VAL A 192 -13.46 -11.63 7.44
N ILE A 193 -12.29 -12.00 7.98
CA ILE A 193 -11.72 -11.34 9.15
C ILE A 193 -11.44 -9.86 8.85
N TYR A 194 -10.84 -9.57 7.68
CA TYR A 194 -10.59 -8.21 7.24
C TYR A 194 -11.88 -7.39 7.17
N VAL A 195 -12.91 -7.88 6.49
CA VAL A 195 -14.20 -7.17 6.33
C VAL A 195 -14.85 -6.92 7.69
N VAL A 196 -14.90 -7.92 8.58
CA VAL A 196 -15.47 -7.75 9.93
C VAL A 196 -14.68 -6.71 10.72
N ALA A 197 -13.35 -6.76 10.67
CA ALA A 197 -12.48 -5.80 11.34
C ALA A 197 -12.73 -4.37 10.84
N GLN A 198 -12.81 -4.15 9.51
CA GLN A 198 -13.08 -2.82 8.96
C GLN A 198 -14.49 -2.33 9.27
N LEU A 199 -15.49 -3.20 9.24
CA LEU A 199 -16.86 -2.83 9.63
C LEU A 199 -16.92 -2.39 11.09
N VAL A 200 -16.25 -3.11 12.00
CA VAL A 200 -16.18 -2.73 13.42
C VAL A 200 -15.51 -1.37 13.59
N LEU A 201 -14.38 -1.16 12.90
CA LEU A 201 -13.63 0.11 12.96
C LEU A 201 -14.49 1.29 12.48
N VAL A 202 -15.10 1.18 11.30
CA VAL A 202 -15.91 2.28 10.74
C VAL A 202 -17.15 2.52 11.60
N MET A 203 -17.80 1.46 12.09
CA MET A 203 -19.05 1.61 12.85
C MET A 203 -18.84 2.20 14.25
N ARG A 204 -17.71 1.89 14.89
CA ARG A 204 -17.43 2.27 16.28
C ARG A 204 -16.56 3.52 16.42
N THR A 205 -15.64 3.75 15.49
CA THR A 205 -14.58 4.77 15.64
C THR A 205 -14.81 5.97 14.74
N LEU A 206 -15.25 5.77 13.49
CA LEU A 206 -15.37 6.86 12.51
C LEU A 206 -16.74 7.55 12.57
N GLN A 207 -16.72 8.87 12.38
CA GLN A 207 -17.93 9.69 12.21
C GLN A 207 -18.43 9.63 10.77
N ASP A 208 -17.53 9.68 9.79
CA ASP A 208 -17.88 9.52 8.38
C ASP A 208 -18.20 8.04 8.05
N ARG A 209 -19.32 7.85 7.35
CA ARG A 209 -19.84 6.55 6.95
C ARG A 209 -19.63 6.25 5.47
N TRP A 210 -19.07 7.19 4.70
CA TRP A 210 -18.68 6.97 3.31
C TRP A 210 -17.83 5.70 3.12
N PRO A 211 -16.85 5.37 3.97
CA PRO A 211 -16.01 4.18 3.80
C PRO A 211 -16.78 2.85 3.85
N LEU A 212 -18.01 2.84 4.40
CA LEU A 212 -18.87 1.65 4.36
C LEU A 212 -19.24 1.25 2.92
N GLY A 213 -19.41 2.24 2.03
CA GLY A 213 -19.69 2.00 0.62
C GLY A 213 -18.55 1.24 -0.06
N ASP A 214 -17.31 1.62 0.22
CA ASP A 214 -16.12 0.95 -0.33
C ASP A 214 -15.99 -0.49 0.19
N ILE A 215 -16.25 -0.72 1.49
CA ILE A 215 -16.24 -2.08 2.07
C ILE A 215 -17.31 -2.96 1.41
N VAL A 216 -18.54 -2.46 1.28
CA VAL A 216 -19.65 -3.21 0.69
C VAL A 216 -19.38 -3.53 -0.78
N LEU A 217 -18.94 -2.53 -1.56
CA LEU A 217 -18.66 -2.71 -2.98
C LEU A 217 -17.47 -3.65 -3.21
N GLY A 218 -16.41 -3.54 -2.40
CA GLY A 218 -15.27 -4.44 -2.45
C GLY A 218 -15.64 -5.88 -2.10
N THR A 219 -16.43 -6.07 -1.06
CA THR A 219 -16.91 -7.42 -0.64
C THR A 219 -17.83 -8.02 -1.71
N ALA A 220 -18.76 -7.23 -2.26
CA ALA A 220 -19.63 -7.66 -3.34
C ALA A 220 -18.84 -8.06 -4.58
N ALA A 221 -17.84 -7.26 -4.98
CA ALA A 221 -16.96 -7.58 -6.11
C ALA A 221 -16.20 -8.90 -5.88
N PHE A 222 -15.67 -9.13 -4.67
CA PHE A 222 -15.00 -10.37 -4.33
C PHE A 222 -15.95 -11.58 -4.40
N VAL A 223 -17.14 -11.50 -3.80
CA VAL A 223 -18.13 -12.59 -3.83
C VAL A 223 -18.56 -12.89 -5.27
N VAL A 224 -18.85 -11.85 -6.06
CA VAL A 224 -19.19 -11.99 -7.48
C VAL A 224 -18.05 -12.64 -8.26
N ALA A 225 -16.79 -12.30 -7.98
CA ALA A 225 -15.63 -12.95 -8.60
C ALA A 225 -15.65 -14.48 -8.37
N GLN A 226 -15.81 -14.92 -7.11
CA GLN A 226 -15.84 -16.34 -6.77
C GLN A 226 -17.02 -17.07 -7.43
N VAL A 227 -18.21 -16.44 -7.41
CA VAL A 227 -19.43 -17.02 -7.99
C VAL A 227 -19.31 -17.15 -9.51
N ILE A 228 -18.76 -16.14 -10.19
CA ILE A 228 -18.54 -16.19 -11.63
C ILE A 228 -17.56 -17.32 -11.98
N LEU A 229 -16.43 -17.40 -11.28
CA LEU A 229 -15.39 -18.37 -11.59
C LEU A 229 -15.86 -19.82 -11.38
N PHE A 230 -16.42 -20.13 -10.20
CA PHE A 230 -16.75 -21.51 -9.83
C PHE A 230 -18.19 -21.92 -10.15
N GLY A 231 -19.09 -20.97 -10.37
CA GLY A 231 -20.50 -21.24 -10.67
C GLY A 231 -20.84 -21.12 -12.15
N PHE A 232 -20.36 -20.06 -12.81
CA PHE A 232 -20.79 -19.69 -14.17
C PHE A 232 -19.68 -19.74 -15.22
N GLY A 233 -18.44 -20.13 -14.86
CA GLY A 233 -17.28 -20.08 -15.75
C GLY A 233 -17.50 -20.78 -17.10
N ASN A 234 -17.93 -22.05 -17.06
CA ASN A 234 -18.21 -22.84 -18.27
C ASN A 234 -19.43 -22.31 -19.06
N THR A 235 -20.47 -21.85 -18.37
CA THR A 235 -21.65 -21.26 -19.01
C THR A 235 -21.32 -19.98 -19.77
N ILE A 236 -20.49 -19.10 -19.19
CA ILE A 236 -20.04 -17.86 -19.82
C ILE A 236 -19.13 -18.18 -21.01
N CYS A 237 -18.16 -19.06 -20.82
CA CYS A 237 -17.21 -19.42 -21.86
C CYS A 237 -17.90 -19.99 -23.12
N THR A 238 -18.89 -20.87 -22.93
CA THR A 238 -19.70 -21.41 -24.04
C THR A 238 -20.64 -20.36 -24.65
N ALA A 239 -21.27 -19.50 -23.84
CA ALA A 239 -22.15 -18.44 -24.32
C ALA A 239 -21.43 -17.41 -25.21
N VAL A 240 -20.19 -17.07 -24.87
CA VAL A 240 -19.36 -16.10 -25.63
C VAL A 240 -18.45 -16.81 -26.64
N LYS A 241 -18.78 -18.04 -27.07
CA LYS A 241 -18.08 -18.80 -28.14
C LYS A 241 -16.56 -18.91 -27.95
N HIS A 242 -16.10 -19.07 -26.70
CA HIS A 242 -14.68 -19.13 -26.33
C HIS A 242 -13.86 -17.86 -26.63
N TYR A 243 -14.47 -16.68 -26.76
CA TYR A 243 -13.71 -15.42 -26.84
C TYR A 243 -13.24 -14.92 -25.47
N ILE A 244 -14.03 -15.20 -24.43
CA ILE A 244 -13.80 -14.79 -23.04
C ILE A 244 -14.18 -15.99 -22.16
N ASP A 245 -13.49 -16.16 -21.04
CA ASP A 245 -13.76 -17.20 -20.05
C ASP A 245 -14.08 -16.61 -18.65
N GLY A 246 -14.36 -17.50 -17.69
CA GLY A 246 -14.64 -17.10 -16.31
C GLY A 246 -13.45 -16.40 -15.63
N LEU A 247 -12.21 -16.72 -16.02
CA LEU A 247 -11.00 -16.11 -15.45
C LEU A 247 -10.88 -14.63 -15.79
N PHE A 248 -11.28 -14.22 -16.99
CA PHE A 248 -11.31 -12.81 -17.37
C PHE A 248 -12.18 -11.97 -16.42
N PHE A 249 -13.43 -12.41 -16.19
CA PHE A 249 -14.35 -11.69 -15.31
C PHE A 249 -13.94 -11.80 -13.84
N TYR A 250 -13.41 -12.95 -13.43
CA TYR A 250 -12.81 -13.12 -12.10
C TYR A 250 -11.71 -12.09 -11.84
N SER A 251 -10.71 -12.00 -12.72
CA SER A 251 -9.59 -11.08 -12.56
C SER A 251 -10.06 -9.62 -12.56
N LEU A 252 -11.06 -9.25 -13.36
CA LEU A 252 -11.66 -7.91 -13.32
C LEU A 252 -12.36 -7.61 -12.00
N CYS A 253 -13.14 -8.55 -11.48
CA CYS A 253 -13.83 -8.36 -10.20
C CYS A 253 -12.86 -8.37 -9.01
N VAL A 254 -11.79 -9.16 -9.06
CA VAL A 254 -10.71 -9.12 -8.06
C VAL A 254 -9.99 -7.78 -8.10
N LEU A 255 -9.66 -7.28 -9.30
CA LEU A 255 -9.07 -5.95 -9.45
C LEU A 255 -9.99 -4.85 -8.88
N LEU A 256 -11.29 -4.92 -9.18
CA LEU A 256 -12.27 -3.99 -8.59
C LEU A 256 -12.27 -4.08 -7.06
N GLY A 257 -12.19 -5.28 -6.49
CA GLY A 257 -12.04 -5.49 -5.04
C GLY A 257 -10.77 -4.82 -4.48
N VAL A 258 -9.63 -4.99 -5.14
CA VAL A 258 -8.35 -4.35 -4.76
C VAL A 258 -8.44 -2.82 -4.87
N MET A 259 -9.12 -2.30 -5.89
CA MET A 259 -9.37 -0.86 -6.01
C MET A 259 -10.24 -0.32 -4.88
N MET A 260 -11.22 -1.10 -4.39
CA MET A 260 -12.02 -0.70 -3.24
C MET A 260 -11.22 -0.77 -1.93
N VAL A 261 -10.28 -1.70 -1.79
CA VAL A 261 -9.33 -1.69 -0.66
C VAL A 261 -8.48 -0.42 -0.67
N TYR A 262 -8.00 0.01 -1.85
CA TYR A 262 -7.31 1.29 -1.99
C TYR A 262 -8.20 2.48 -1.62
N LYS A 263 -9.42 2.56 -2.17
CA LYS A 263 -10.35 3.66 -1.88
C LYS A 263 -10.73 3.72 -0.41
N TYR A 264 -10.96 2.58 0.21
CA TYR A 264 -11.19 2.48 1.64
C TYR A 264 -10.00 3.09 2.42
N TRP A 265 -8.77 2.67 2.13
CA TRP A 265 -7.58 3.24 2.78
C TRP A 265 -7.43 4.76 2.52
N ASP A 266 -7.72 5.20 1.30
CA ASP A 266 -7.65 6.62 0.92
C ASP A 266 -8.67 7.46 1.69
N SER A 267 -9.90 6.96 1.85
CA SER A 267 -11.00 7.63 2.54
C SER A 267 -10.74 7.82 4.04
N ILE A 268 -10.18 6.82 4.73
CA ILE A 268 -9.88 6.92 6.17
C ILE A 268 -8.62 7.75 6.47
N THR A 269 -7.84 8.11 5.44
CA THR A 269 -6.62 8.94 5.54
C THR A 269 -6.77 10.29 4.83
N GLY A 270 -8.00 10.68 4.46
CA GLY A 270 -8.31 11.93 3.78
C GLY A 270 -8.24 13.15 4.70
N ASP A 271 -8.76 13.01 5.92
CA ASP A 271 -8.91 14.11 6.89
C ASP A 271 -7.57 14.57 7.50
N ASP A 272 -6.50 13.78 7.40
CA ASP A 272 -5.18 14.17 7.89
C ASP A 272 -4.51 15.28 7.03
N LEU A 273 -5.06 15.59 5.85
CA LEU A 273 -4.50 16.57 4.90
C LEU A 273 -5.06 17.99 5.08
N GLU A 274 -6.24 18.16 5.68
CA GLU A 274 -6.81 19.50 5.94
C GLU A 274 -6.03 20.27 7.02
N PHE A 275 -5.32 19.57 7.91
CA PHE A 275 -4.49 20.19 8.95
C PHE A 275 -3.08 20.57 8.48
N SER A 276 -2.70 20.26 7.23
CA SER A 276 -1.39 20.63 6.66
C SER A 276 -1.42 21.86 5.73
N VAL A 277 -2.57 22.52 5.56
CA VAL A 277 -2.65 23.80 4.84
C VAL A 277 -3.30 24.87 5.71
N GLY A 278 -2.48 25.55 6.51
CA GLY A 278 -2.93 26.65 7.37
C GLY A 278 -1.88 27.61 7.89
N SER A 279 -0.64 27.65 7.36
CA SER A 279 0.32 28.73 7.70
C SER A 279 0.34 29.87 6.66
N LYS A 280 -0.66 29.90 5.74
CA LYS A 280 -0.86 31.00 4.79
C LYS A 280 -2.33 31.42 4.65
N ALA A 281 -3.13 31.28 5.70
CA ALA A 281 -4.41 31.98 5.77
C ALA A 281 -4.18 33.37 6.41
N GLY A 282 -4.14 34.40 5.57
CA GLY A 282 -4.33 35.79 5.99
C GLY A 282 -3.08 36.65 6.16
N MET A 283 -2.23 36.77 5.15
CA MET A 283 -1.48 38.02 4.98
C MET A 283 -2.47 39.05 4.44
N TRP A 284 -3.21 39.70 5.35
CA TRP A 284 -3.91 40.93 5.01
C TRP A 284 -2.81 41.95 4.69
N GLU A 285 -2.58 42.22 3.40
CA GLU A 285 -1.87 43.43 2.99
C GLU A 285 -2.64 44.60 3.61
N ILE A 286 -2.10 45.20 4.67
CA ILE A 286 -2.48 46.56 5.06
C ILE A 286 -1.95 47.45 3.93
N LYS A 287 -2.82 47.79 3.00
CA LYS A 287 -2.50 48.67 1.88
C LYS A 287 -3.31 49.95 2.04
N ASP A 288 -2.93 50.78 3.01
CA ASP A 288 -3.45 52.13 3.14
C ASP A 288 -2.33 53.08 3.58
N GLU A 289 -1.47 53.49 2.64
CA GLU A 289 -0.85 54.82 2.69
C GLU A 289 -1.56 55.69 1.63
N PRO A 290 -2.31 56.74 2.04
CA PRO A 290 -2.85 57.69 1.08
C PRO A 290 -1.74 58.64 0.56
N PRO A 291 -1.92 59.16 -0.67
CA PRO A 291 -0.84 59.74 -1.46
C PRO A 291 -0.36 61.09 -0.92
N ALA A 292 0.95 61.31 -0.99
CA ALA A 292 1.60 62.58 -0.68
C ALA A 292 1.04 63.70 -1.57
N PHE A 293 0.37 64.68 -0.96
CA PHE A 293 0.17 66.01 -1.51
C PHE A 293 0.64 67.03 -0.47
N GLY A 294 1.72 67.74 -0.82
CA GLY A 294 2.67 68.27 0.15
C GLY A 294 2.32 69.60 0.80
N VAL A 295 3.05 69.87 1.88
CA VAL A 295 3.53 71.20 2.28
C VAL A 295 4.92 71.01 2.91
N ASN A 296 5.77 71.99 2.66
CA ASN A 296 7.22 71.96 2.72
C ASN A 296 7.86 71.83 4.11
N LYS A 297 9.05 71.22 4.10
CA LYS A 297 10.31 71.61 4.77
C LYS A 297 10.18 72.32 6.12
N TYR A 298 10.77 71.75 7.17
CA TYR A 298 11.96 72.35 7.78
C TYR A 298 12.84 71.23 8.36
N VAL A 299 14.02 71.09 7.74
CA VAL A 299 15.20 70.43 8.30
C VAL A 299 15.77 71.42 9.30
N ASP A 300 16.00 71.01 10.54
CA ASP A 300 16.91 71.74 11.41
C ASP A 300 18.08 70.83 11.78
N ASN A 301 19.25 71.21 11.28
CA ASN A 301 20.51 70.51 11.41
C ASN A 301 21.49 71.48 12.06
N SER A 302 22.05 71.07 13.21
CA SER A 302 23.34 71.52 13.78
C SER A 302 23.29 72.70 14.80
N PRO A 303 24.38 72.98 15.54
CA PRO A 303 24.63 72.41 16.86
C PRO A 303 25.00 73.50 17.92
N SER A 304 25.26 73.07 19.16
CA SER A 304 26.26 73.61 20.12
C SER A 304 25.78 73.94 21.54
N MET A 305 26.67 73.60 22.47
CA MET A 305 26.67 73.74 23.92
C MET A 305 26.14 75.07 24.49
N ARG A 306 25.52 75.00 25.67
CA ARG A 306 25.94 75.74 26.89
C ARG A 306 25.14 75.33 28.15
N SER A 307 25.86 74.71 29.08
CA SER A 307 25.84 74.83 30.55
C SER A 307 24.73 75.63 31.27
N ALA A 308 24.13 75.03 32.31
CA ALA A 308 24.18 75.52 33.71
C ALA A 308 23.53 74.53 34.74
N PRO A 309 23.89 74.58 36.04
CA PRO A 309 23.69 73.51 37.05
C PRO A 309 22.77 73.88 38.24
N SER A 310 22.30 72.90 39.05
CA SER A 310 21.96 73.06 40.50
C SER A 310 21.45 71.76 41.18
N PRO A 311 21.33 71.66 42.52
CA PRO A 311 22.18 70.77 43.34
C PRO A 311 21.42 69.93 44.40
N ASN A 312 22.17 69.25 45.28
CA ASN A 312 21.78 68.42 46.44
C ASN A 312 21.32 66.99 46.09
N GLY A 313 21.80 65.92 46.72
CA GLY A 313 22.69 65.71 47.86
C GLY A 313 22.48 64.27 48.35
N GLY A 314 23.54 63.59 48.80
CA GLY A 314 23.42 62.34 49.57
C GLY A 314 24.20 61.14 49.03
N ALA A 315 25.38 60.94 49.59
CA ALA A 315 26.17 59.71 49.52
C ALA A 315 25.80 58.77 50.68
N ARG A 316 25.85 57.44 50.48
CA ARG A 316 26.62 56.47 51.32
C ARG A 316 26.26 54.98 51.09
N GLN A 317 27.32 54.21 50.79
CA GLN A 317 27.78 52.95 51.40
C GLN A 317 26.91 51.68 51.24
N SER A 318 27.32 50.66 50.47
CA SER A 318 28.39 49.65 50.69
C SER A 318 28.11 48.62 51.79
N LEU A 319 27.96 47.33 51.43
CA LEU A 319 28.68 46.19 52.03
C LEU A 319 28.29 44.88 51.30
N PHE A 320 29.28 44.18 50.73
CA PHE A 320 29.19 42.75 50.36
C PHE A 320 29.06 41.87 51.63
N PRO A 321 28.58 40.60 51.56
CA PRO A 321 29.42 39.50 51.09
C PRO A 321 28.73 38.49 50.15
N ASP A 322 29.62 37.80 49.44
CA ASP A 322 29.44 36.63 48.60
C ASP A 322 28.90 35.39 49.37
N GLN A 323 28.55 34.34 48.62
CA GLN A 323 28.49 32.92 48.99
C GLN A 323 27.09 32.27 49.14
N GLY A 324 26.81 31.30 48.27
CA GLY A 324 25.87 30.20 48.56
C GLY A 324 25.07 29.67 47.37
N ASP A 325 25.54 28.57 46.79
CA ASP A 325 24.85 27.73 45.81
C ASP A 325 23.38 27.42 46.17
N ALA A 326 22.46 27.66 45.23
CA ALA A 326 21.21 26.91 45.16
C ALA A 326 20.69 26.85 43.72
N ARG A 327 20.89 25.69 43.10
CA ARG A 327 20.30 25.26 41.84
C ARG A 327 18.78 25.49 41.86
N THR A 328 18.26 26.26 40.91
CA THR A 328 16.93 26.01 40.33
C THR A 328 17.00 26.29 38.83
N HIS A 329 16.92 25.22 38.06
CA HIS A 329 16.82 25.24 36.61
C HIS A 329 15.41 25.71 36.21
N SER A 330 15.33 26.88 35.61
CA SER A 330 14.23 27.30 34.75
C SER A 330 14.85 27.74 33.42
N LEU A 331 14.89 26.82 32.45
CA LEU A 331 15.29 27.14 31.08
C LEU A 331 14.11 26.89 30.14
N ILE A 332 13.23 27.89 30.10
CA ILE A 332 12.63 28.35 28.85
C ILE A 332 13.80 28.77 27.95
N GLY A 333 13.94 28.11 26.80
CA GLY A 333 15.05 28.34 25.87
C GLY A 333 14.63 28.10 24.43
N GLY A 334 13.80 28.99 23.90
CA GLY A 334 13.74 29.20 22.45
C GLY A 334 14.98 29.97 22.02
N VAL A 335 15.69 29.48 21.00
CA VAL A 335 16.69 30.26 20.28
C VAL A 335 16.41 30.15 18.78
N SER A 336 16.27 31.33 18.20
CA SER A 336 16.06 31.65 16.80
C SER A 336 17.18 31.15 15.89
N GLY A 337 16.83 30.79 14.67
CA GLY A 337 17.76 30.48 13.60
C GLY A 337 18.62 31.66 13.17
N GLN A 338 19.85 31.36 12.76
CA GLN A 338 20.69 32.26 11.98
C GLN A 338 21.33 31.46 10.84
N ASN A 339 21.22 32.03 9.65
CA ASN A 339 21.49 31.46 8.34
C ASN A 339 22.93 31.00 8.14
N ALA A 340 23.10 29.87 7.43
CA ALA A 340 24.33 29.55 6.73
C ALA A 340 24.00 28.93 5.35
N TYR A 341 23.71 29.80 4.38
CA TYR A 341 23.90 29.51 2.97
C TYR A 341 25.15 30.27 2.51
N VAL A 342 26.23 29.54 2.20
CA VAL A 342 27.34 30.05 1.40
C VAL A 342 27.55 29.03 0.28
N GLY A 343 27.18 29.42 -0.93
CA GLY A 343 27.67 28.82 -2.16
C GLY A 343 28.80 29.68 -2.74
N SER A 344 29.77 29.01 -3.36
CA SER A 344 30.82 29.48 -4.31
C SER A 344 32.14 28.79 -3.91
N GLY A 345 32.91 28.13 -4.76
CA GLY A 345 32.89 27.99 -6.20
C GLY A 345 34.00 27.01 -6.63
N TYR A 346 33.89 26.52 -7.86
CA TYR A 346 34.85 25.66 -8.54
C TYR A 346 36.02 26.49 -9.11
N VAL A 347 37.27 26.20 -8.73
CA VAL A 347 38.57 26.35 -9.44
C VAL A 347 39.57 25.51 -8.61
N GLY A 348 40.45 24.61 -9.05
CA GLY A 348 41.10 24.34 -10.32
C GLY A 348 42.61 24.19 -10.06
N GLY A 349 43.12 22.95 -10.10
CA GLY A 349 44.51 22.58 -10.47
C GLY A 349 45.69 22.86 -9.53
N GLY A 350 46.64 21.90 -9.47
CA GLY A 350 48.06 22.22 -9.27
C GLY A 350 48.86 21.31 -8.31
N ALA A 351 49.48 20.28 -8.90
CA ALA A 351 50.77 19.63 -8.56
C ALA A 351 51.46 19.90 -7.19
N HIS A 352 51.81 18.83 -6.48
CA HIS A 352 53.16 18.25 -6.49
C HIS A 352 53.20 16.87 -5.82
#